data_AF-A0A0F6W376-F1
#
_entry.id   AF-A0A0F6W376-F1
#
_cell.length_a   1.000
_cell.length_b   1.000
_cell.length_c   1.000
_cell.angle_alpha   90.00
_cell.angle_beta   90.00
_cell.angle_gamma   90.00
#
_symmetry.space_group_name_H-M   'P 1'
#
loop_
_entity.id
_entity.type
_entity.pdbx_description
1 polymer ?
#
loop_
_entity_poly.entity_id
_entity_poly.type
_entity_poly.pdbx_seq_one_letter_code
_entity_poly.pdbx_strand_id
1 'polypeptide(L)'
;MTSTTGDFAAVDPRTNEQGAHAAIDRADVIEIARRGAVGLALASIAGLAMGAREGVLSMAVHAAGIPLALLAVVALGVPSLFVLLALADAPLDPRSTAAAAARGIGASGLVLAGLAPAIALFVVTSESTDAAALTTRAGLALAGVVGLGHVLREIVRALGDADLRTRAIAIGGLAGFAVFATALATRVWGALLPVLLGGAS
;
A
#
# COMPACT_ATOMS: atom_id res chain seq x y z
N MET A 1 -45.60 20.78 44.29
CA MET A 1 -44.30 21.48 44.10
C MET A 1 -43.20 20.43 44.28
N THR A 2 -42.95 19.65 43.23
CA THR A 2 -42.02 18.51 43.23
C THR A 2 -40.71 18.97 42.60
N SER A 3 -39.72 19.20 43.45
CA SER A 3 -38.36 19.60 43.04
C SER A 3 -37.63 18.37 42.49
N THR A 4 -37.60 18.24 41.17
CA THR A 4 -36.74 17.29 40.47
C THR A 4 -35.33 17.87 40.42
N THR A 5 -34.63 17.83 41.55
CA THR A 5 -33.22 18.19 41.63
C THR A 5 -32.42 17.05 41.00
N GLY A 6 -32.17 17.17 39.70
CA GLY A 6 -31.42 16.20 38.91
C GLY A 6 -30.03 16.01 39.50
N ASP A 7 -29.74 14.76 39.82
CA ASP A 7 -28.43 14.25 40.23
C ASP A 7 -27.46 14.41 39.05
N PHE A 8 -26.84 15.59 38.93
CA PHE A 8 -25.69 15.82 38.07
C PHE A 8 -24.51 15.09 38.68
N ALA A 9 -24.50 13.76 38.53
CA ALA A 9 -23.34 12.93 38.79
C ALA A 9 -22.14 13.59 38.10
N ALA A 10 -21.17 14.02 38.91
CA ALA A 10 -19.97 14.68 38.44
C ALA A 10 -19.29 13.77 37.42
N VAL A 11 -19.41 14.12 36.13
CA VAL A 11 -18.75 13.41 35.04
C VAL A 11 -17.26 13.50 35.30
N ASP A 12 -16.62 12.37 35.60
CA ASP A 12 -15.19 12.30 35.88
C ASP A 12 -14.43 12.85 34.66
N PRO A 13 -13.62 13.91 34.80
CA PRO A 13 -12.88 14.50 33.69
C PRO A 13 -11.98 13.48 32.96
N ARG A 14 -11.55 12.40 33.63
CA ARG A 14 -10.75 11.33 33.01
C ARG A 14 -11.52 10.55 31.95
N THR A 15 -12.84 10.42 32.10
CA THR A 15 -13.71 9.77 31.11
C THR A 15 -13.79 10.56 29.82
N ASN A 16 -13.75 11.90 29.90
CA ASN A 16 -13.77 12.78 28.73
C ASN A 16 -12.45 12.71 27.95
N GLU A 17 -11.31 12.67 28.66
CA GLU A 17 -9.99 12.58 28.03
C GLU A 17 -9.78 11.22 27.34
N GLN A 18 -10.17 10.12 27.99
CA GLN A 18 -10.09 8.78 27.38
C GLN A 18 -11.00 8.64 26.15
N GLY A 19 -12.21 9.21 26.22
CA GLY A 19 -13.14 9.25 25.09
C GLY A 19 -12.58 10.05 23.91
N ALA A 20 -11.94 11.19 24.18
CA ALA A 20 -11.32 12.02 23.15
C ALA A 20 -10.14 11.30 22.47
N HIS A 21 -9.26 10.65 23.24
CA HIS A 21 -8.13 9.90 22.68
C HIS A 21 -8.58 8.72 21.81
N ALA A 22 -9.61 7.98 22.23
CA ALA A 22 -10.16 6.87 21.43
C ALA A 22 -10.85 7.35 20.14
N ALA A 23 -11.50 8.53 20.17
CA ALA A 23 -12.12 9.12 19.00
C ALA A 23 -11.09 9.59 17.96
N ILE A 24 -10.01 10.24 18.42
CA ILE A 24 -8.89 10.66 17.56
C ILE A 24 -8.26 9.43 16.90
N ASP A 25 -8.01 8.37 17.67
CA ASP A 25 -7.41 7.14 17.15
C ASP A 25 -8.25 6.49 16.03
N ARG A 26 -9.58 6.42 16.21
CA ARG A 26 -10.46 5.90 15.16
C ARG A 26 -10.45 6.75 13.89
N ALA A 27 -10.46 8.08 14.04
CA ALA A 27 -10.46 8.98 12.89
C ALA A 27 -9.20 8.79 12.04
N ASP A 28 -8.05 8.63 12.69
CA ASP A 28 -6.77 8.37 12.02
C ASP A 28 -6.77 7.03 11.27
N VAL A 29 -7.26 5.96 11.90
CA VAL A 29 -7.35 4.63 11.27
C VAL A 29 -8.27 4.66 10.05
N ILE A 30 -9.42 5.34 10.14
CA ILE A 30 -10.37 5.47 9.02
C ILE A 30 -9.72 6.22 7.85
N GLU A 31 -8.98 7.29 8.11
CA GLU A 31 -8.31 8.06 7.06
C GLU A 31 -7.18 7.27 6.39
N ILE A 32 -6.39 6.51 7.16
CA ILE A 32 -5.37 5.59 6.63
C ILE A 32 -6.02 4.55 5.72
N ALA A 33 -7.09 3.91 6.18
CA ALA A 33 -7.82 2.89 5.42
C ALA A 33 -8.43 3.49 4.14
N ARG A 34 -9.03 4.68 4.21
CA ARG A 34 -9.61 5.39 3.07
C ARG A 34 -8.57 5.70 2.01
N ARG A 35 -7.39 6.20 2.39
CA ARG A 35 -6.29 6.49 1.43
C ARG A 35 -5.78 5.22 0.76
N GLY A 36 -5.59 4.15 1.53
CA GLY A 36 -5.23 2.84 0.99
C GLY A 36 -6.28 2.34 0.00
N ALA A 37 -7.56 2.39 0.36
CA ALA A 37 -8.67 1.96 -0.48
C ALA A 37 -8.76 2.76 -1.80
N VAL A 38 -8.57 4.08 -1.76
CA VAL A 38 -8.53 4.91 -2.98
C VAL A 38 -7.35 4.50 -3.86
N GLY A 39 -6.17 4.27 -3.28
CA GLY A 39 -5.02 3.78 -4.04
C GLY A 39 -5.27 2.43 -4.72
N LEU A 40 -5.90 1.50 -4.00
CA LEU A 40 -6.29 0.19 -4.55
C LEU A 40 -7.32 0.32 -5.66
N ALA A 41 -8.34 1.16 -5.48
CA ALA A 41 -9.35 1.41 -6.50
C ALA A 41 -8.74 2.03 -7.77
N LEU A 42 -7.80 2.97 -7.63
CA LEU A 42 -7.05 3.53 -8.75
C LEU A 42 -6.19 2.47 -9.45
N ALA A 43 -5.54 1.58 -8.69
CA ALA A 43 -4.78 0.47 -9.26
C ALA A 43 -5.68 -0.51 -10.05
N SER A 44 -6.92 -0.75 -9.62
CA SER A 44 -7.88 -1.57 -10.36
C SER A 44 -8.19 -1.03 -11.75
N ILE A 45 -8.17 0.29 -11.96
CA ILE A 45 -8.39 0.90 -13.28
C ILE A 45 -7.32 0.45 -14.28
N ALA A 46 -6.06 0.37 -13.85
CA ALA A 46 -4.99 -0.19 -14.67
C ALA A 46 -5.21 -1.69 -14.94
N GLY A 47 -5.76 -2.42 -13.96
CA GLY A 47 -6.20 -3.80 -14.12
C GLY A 47 -7.22 -3.98 -15.24
N LEU A 48 -8.27 -3.16 -15.22
CA LEU A 48 -9.32 -3.16 -16.23
C LEU A 48 -8.77 -2.83 -17.63
N ALA A 49 -7.85 -1.86 -17.72
CA ALA A 49 -7.23 -1.47 -18.97
C ALA A 49 -6.47 -2.63 -19.63
N MET A 50 -5.83 -3.50 -18.83
CA MET A 50 -5.08 -4.65 -19.36
C MET A 50 -6.00 -5.78 -19.82
N GLY A 51 -7.07 -6.07 -19.07
CA GLY A 51 -8.00 -7.15 -19.42
C GLY A 51 -8.95 -6.81 -20.58
N ALA A 52 -8.96 -5.58 -21.09
CA ALA A 52 -9.90 -5.12 -22.10
C ALA A 52 -9.87 -5.94 -23.41
N ARG A 53 -8.72 -6.55 -23.75
CA ARG A 53 -8.56 -7.37 -24.97
C ARG A 53 -9.02 -8.82 -24.81
N GLU A 54 -9.00 -9.34 -23.58
CA GLU A 54 -9.21 -10.76 -23.27
C GLU A 54 -10.64 -11.08 -22.81
N GLY A 55 -11.50 -10.05 -22.73
CA GLY A 55 -12.92 -10.17 -22.38
C GLY A 55 -13.22 -9.89 -20.91
N VAL A 56 -14.51 -9.84 -20.57
CA VAL A 56 -15.01 -9.33 -19.26
C VAL A 56 -14.48 -10.13 -18.07
N LEU A 57 -14.28 -11.44 -18.23
CA LEU A 57 -13.76 -12.29 -17.16
C LEU A 57 -12.28 -11.98 -16.87
N SER A 58 -11.46 -11.80 -17.92
CA SER A 58 -10.08 -11.34 -17.76
C SER A 58 -10.00 -9.93 -17.18
N MET A 59 -10.92 -9.03 -17.55
CA MET A 59 -11.01 -7.69 -16.95
C MET A 59 -11.20 -7.76 -15.43
N ALA A 60 -12.13 -8.60 -14.94
CA ALA A 60 -12.37 -8.75 -13.51
C ALA A 60 -11.14 -9.33 -12.78
N VAL A 61 -10.52 -10.35 -13.39
CA VAL A 61 -9.32 -11.03 -12.88
C VAL A 61 -8.15 -10.04 -12.75
N HIS A 62 -7.87 -9.24 -13.78
CA HIS A 62 -6.80 -8.23 -13.76
C HIS A 62 -7.11 -7.04 -12.86
N ALA A 63 -8.38 -6.61 -12.79
CA ALA A 63 -8.84 -5.53 -11.90
C ALA A 63 -8.66 -5.88 -10.42
N ALA A 64 -8.84 -7.15 -10.05
CA ALA A 64 -8.58 -7.64 -8.71
C ALA A 64 -7.09 -7.99 -8.49
N GLY A 65 -6.41 -8.51 -9.51
CA GLY A 65 -5.03 -8.98 -9.44
C GLY A 65 -4.03 -7.89 -9.03
N ILE A 66 -4.12 -6.68 -9.61
CA ILE A 66 -3.19 -5.60 -9.26
C ILE A 66 -3.36 -5.14 -7.79
N PRO A 67 -4.57 -4.80 -7.30
CA PRO A 67 -4.77 -4.45 -5.89
C PRO A 67 -4.33 -5.57 -4.94
N LEU A 68 -4.65 -6.83 -5.27
CA LEU A 68 -4.25 -7.98 -4.46
C LEU A 68 -2.73 -8.13 -4.39
N ALA A 69 -2.02 -7.90 -5.50
CA ALA A 69 -0.56 -7.92 -5.50
C ALA A 69 0.02 -6.80 -4.61
N LEU A 70 -0.54 -5.59 -4.67
CA LEU A 70 -0.14 -4.48 -3.78
C LEU A 70 -0.40 -4.81 -2.31
N LEU A 71 -1.58 -5.38 -2.01
CA LEU A 71 -1.93 -5.82 -0.67
C LEU A 71 -1.00 -6.92 -0.17
N ALA A 72 -0.66 -7.91 -0.99
CA ALA A 72 0.25 -8.98 -0.63
C ALA A 72 1.65 -8.44 -0.31
N VAL A 73 2.17 -7.53 -1.14
CA VAL A 73 3.47 -6.89 -0.91
C VAL A 73 3.45 -6.08 0.39
N VAL A 74 2.37 -5.36 0.69
CA VAL A 74 2.26 -4.57 1.93
C VAL A 74 2.11 -5.48 3.15
N ALA A 75 1.25 -6.51 3.07
CA ALA A 75 0.99 -7.45 4.15
C ALA A 75 2.23 -8.25 4.55
N LEU A 76 3.11 -8.56 3.60
CA LEU A 76 4.38 -9.24 3.87
C LEU A 76 5.52 -8.25 4.15
N GLY A 77 5.52 -7.13 3.44
CA GLY A 77 6.58 -6.13 3.49
C GLY A 77 6.59 -5.32 4.78
N VAL A 78 5.44 -4.81 5.21
CA VAL A 78 5.36 -3.97 6.42
C VAL A 78 5.82 -4.71 7.68
N PRO A 79 5.37 -5.95 7.96
CA PRO A 79 5.87 -6.68 9.13
C PRO A 79 7.37 -7.00 9.03
N SER A 80 7.86 -7.36 7.84
CA SER A 80 9.29 -7.64 7.62
C SER A 80 10.15 -6.40 7.88
N LEU A 81 9.68 -5.25 7.42
CA LEU A 81 10.32 -3.96 7.64
C LEU A 81 10.31 -3.58 9.13
N PHE A 82 9.20 -3.83 9.81
CA PHE A 82 9.08 -3.61 11.25
C PHE A 82 10.08 -4.47 12.04
N VAL A 83 10.20 -5.77 11.72
CA VAL A 83 11.19 -6.66 12.35
C VAL A 83 12.61 -6.18 12.09
N LEU A 84 12.92 -5.78 10.86
CA LEU A 84 14.26 -5.29 10.51
C LEU A 84 14.62 -4.02 11.30
N LEU A 85 13.67 -3.11 11.47
CA LEU A 85 13.90 -1.86 12.18
C LEU A 85 13.91 -2.05 13.69
N ALA A 86 13.13 -3.00 14.22
CA ALA A 86 13.21 -3.43 15.61
C ALA A 86 14.60 -4.05 15.92
N LEU A 87 15.18 -4.82 14.99
CA LEU A 87 16.55 -5.34 15.14
C LEU A 87 17.62 -4.23 15.09
N ALA A 88 17.32 -3.10 14.45
CA ALA A 88 18.18 -1.93 14.42
C ALA A 88 17.98 -1.00 15.63
N ASP A 89 17.13 -1.38 16.59
CA ASP A 89 16.74 -0.57 17.76
C ASP A 89 16.17 0.81 17.36
N ALA A 90 15.52 0.88 16.19
CA ALA A 90 14.95 2.10 15.66
C ALA A 90 13.57 2.36 16.30
N PRO A 91 13.33 3.54 16.90
CA PRO A 91 12.04 3.87 17.48
C PRO A 91 11.03 4.13 16.36
N LEU A 92 10.19 3.13 16.07
CA LEU A 92 9.12 3.26 15.09
C LEU A 92 7.77 3.08 15.73
N ASP A 93 6.93 4.09 15.51
CA ASP A 93 5.52 3.97 15.74
C ASP A 93 4.87 3.10 14.64
N PRO A 94 4.21 1.98 14.99
CA PRO A 94 3.49 1.15 14.03
C PRO A 94 2.46 1.93 13.20
N ARG A 95 1.84 2.96 13.78
CA ARG A 95 0.83 3.77 13.08
C ARG A 95 1.46 4.63 12.01
N SER A 96 2.59 5.28 12.31
CA SER A 96 3.37 6.02 11.32
C SER A 96 3.78 5.14 10.13
N THR A 97 4.14 3.88 10.39
CA THR A 97 4.51 2.89 9.36
C THR A 97 3.31 2.49 8.52
N ALA A 98 2.15 2.21 9.15
CA ALA A 98 0.92 1.90 8.44
C ALA A 98 0.42 3.07 7.59
N ALA A 99 0.49 4.30 8.11
CA ALA A 99 0.15 5.51 7.38
C ALA A 99 1.10 5.72 6.18
N ALA A 100 2.39 5.45 6.34
CA ALA A 100 3.36 5.50 5.26
C ALA A 100 3.08 4.46 4.19
N ALA A 101 2.77 3.23 4.58
CA ALA A 101 2.36 2.16 3.66
C ALA A 101 1.10 2.56 2.88
N ALA A 102 0.07 3.10 3.53
CA ALA A 102 -1.15 3.56 2.87
C ALA A 102 -0.89 4.70 1.87
N ARG A 103 0.00 5.65 2.20
CA ARG A 103 0.45 6.70 1.26
C ARG A 103 1.24 6.12 0.09
N GLY A 104 2.09 5.13 0.34
CA GLY A 104 2.80 4.38 -0.69
C GLY A 104 1.83 3.68 -1.67
N ILE A 105 0.82 2.97 -1.15
CA ILE A 105 -0.26 2.37 -1.95
C ILE A 105 -0.99 3.44 -2.77
N GLY A 106 -1.35 4.55 -2.13
CA GLY A 106 -2.01 5.69 -2.80
C GLY A 106 -1.20 6.22 -3.99
N ALA A 107 0.10 6.42 -3.81
CA ALA A 107 0.99 6.90 -4.86
C ALA A 107 1.20 5.87 -5.98
N SER A 108 1.40 4.59 -5.64
CA SER A 108 1.44 3.51 -6.64
C SER A 108 0.15 3.46 -7.45
N GLY A 109 -1.01 3.52 -6.78
CA GLY A 109 -2.32 3.53 -7.42
C GLY A 109 -2.51 4.72 -8.36
N LEU A 110 -2.08 5.92 -7.95
CA LEU A 110 -2.15 7.11 -8.78
C LEU A 110 -1.25 7.02 -10.02
N VAL A 111 -0.02 6.50 -9.87
CA VAL A 111 0.87 6.24 -11.01
C VAL A 111 0.24 5.22 -11.97
N LEU A 112 -0.31 4.12 -11.44
CA LEU A 112 -0.98 3.11 -12.26
C LEU A 112 -2.21 3.67 -12.99
N ALA A 113 -3.06 4.43 -12.30
CA ALA A 113 -4.21 5.06 -12.92
C ALA A 113 -3.80 6.07 -14.00
N GLY A 114 -2.73 6.84 -13.79
CA GLY A 114 -2.17 7.74 -14.79
C GLY A 114 -1.59 7.03 -16.01
N LEU A 115 -1.02 5.83 -15.81
CA LEU A 115 -0.51 4.98 -16.89
C LEU A 115 -1.60 4.18 -17.61
N ALA A 116 -2.77 4.00 -17.00
CA ALA A 116 -3.84 3.15 -17.52
C ALA A 116 -4.27 3.52 -18.96
N PRO A 117 -4.44 4.80 -19.35
CA PRO A 117 -4.78 5.16 -20.73
C PRO A 117 -3.68 4.78 -21.75
N ALA A 118 -2.41 4.95 -21.38
CA ALA A 118 -1.28 4.60 -22.24
C ALA A 118 -1.18 3.07 -22.42
N ILE A 119 -1.39 2.32 -21.34
CA ILE A 119 -1.46 0.84 -21.38
C ILE A 119 -2.64 0.40 -22.25
N ALA A 120 -3.83 0.98 -22.08
CA ALA A 120 -5.00 0.64 -22.89
C ALA A 120 -4.75 0.87 -24.39
N LEU A 121 -4.21 2.05 -24.76
CA LEU A 121 -3.87 2.35 -26.15
C LEU A 121 -2.82 1.38 -26.70
N PHE A 122 -1.78 1.06 -25.91
CA PHE A 122 -0.75 0.12 -26.32
C PHE A 122 -1.28 -1.31 -26.50
N VAL A 123 -2.13 -1.78 -25.58
CA VAL A 123 -2.72 -3.13 -25.63
C VAL A 123 -3.65 -3.29 -26.84
N VAL A 124 -4.40 -2.24 -27.19
CA VAL A 124 -5.29 -2.25 -28.37
C VAL A 124 -4.52 -2.18 -29.68
N THR A 125 -3.38 -1.49 -29.71
CA THR A 125 -2.57 -1.30 -30.93
C THR A 125 -1.52 -2.38 -31.15
N SER A 126 -1.11 -3.10 -30.10
CA SER A 126 -0.07 -4.11 -30.20
C SER A 126 -0.63 -5.47 -30.60
N GLU A 127 -0.16 -6.00 -31.73
CA GLU A 127 -0.51 -7.37 -32.14
C GLU A 127 0.15 -8.42 -31.23
N SER A 128 1.30 -8.10 -30.63
CA SER A 128 2.12 -8.99 -29.78
C SER A 128 1.67 -9.01 -28.32
N THR A 129 1.26 -10.19 -27.83
CA THR A 129 0.96 -10.45 -26.41
C THR A 129 2.17 -10.21 -25.51
N ASP A 130 3.37 -10.55 -25.98
CA ASP A 130 4.61 -10.39 -25.21
C ASP A 130 4.95 -8.92 -24.98
N ALA A 131 4.71 -8.06 -25.98
CA ALA A 131 4.95 -6.63 -25.86
C ALA A 131 4.00 -6.00 -24.85
N ALA A 132 2.71 -6.37 -24.88
CA ALA A 132 1.73 -5.92 -23.89
C ALA A 132 2.13 -6.33 -22.46
N ALA A 133 2.57 -7.58 -22.28
CA ALA A 133 3.03 -8.08 -20.98
C ALA A 133 4.26 -7.31 -20.46
N LEU A 134 5.21 -6.98 -21.34
CA LEU A 134 6.40 -6.18 -20.99
C LEU A 134 6.03 -4.76 -20.56
N THR A 135 5.15 -4.08 -21.30
CA THR A 135 4.69 -2.73 -20.96
C THR A 135 3.95 -2.70 -19.63
N THR A 136 3.11 -3.70 -19.38
CA THR A 136 2.44 -3.90 -18.08
C THR A 136 3.44 -4.08 -16.95
N ARG A 137 4.43 -4.97 -17.12
CA ARG A 137 5.46 -5.21 -16.10
C ARG A 137 6.27 -3.95 -15.83
N ALA A 138 6.60 -3.18 -16.86
CA ALA A 138 7.31 -1.92 -16.72
C ALA A 138 6.47 -0.88 -15.94
N GLY A 139 5.18 -0.73 -16.27
CA GLY A 139 4.28 0.17 -15.56
C GLY A 139 4.11 -0.21 -14.08
N LEU A 140 3.95 -1.50 -13.79
CA LEU A 140 3.86 -2.02 -12.42
C LEU A 140 5.16 -1.81 -11.64
N ALA A 141 6.31 -2.09 -12.27
CA ALA A 141 7.61 -1.87 -11.67
C ALA A 141 7.83 -0.39 -11.33
N LEU A 142 7.51 0.52 -12.26
CA LEU A 142 7.59 1.97 -12.02
C LEU A 142 6.69 2.41 -10.87
N ALA A 143 5.43 1.98 -10.86
CA ALA A 143 4.50 2.29 -9.77
C ALA A 143 5.03 1.76 -8.42
N GLY A 144 5.54 0.52 -8.39
CA GLY A 144 6.13 -0.08 -7.21
C GLY A 144 7.34 0.70 -6.69
N VAL A 145 8.25 1.13 -7.57
CA VAL A 145 9.42 1.95 -7.22
C VAL A 145 8.99 3.30 -6.64
N VAL A 146 7.99 3.96 -7.24
CA VAL A 146 7.48 5.25 -6.75
C VAL A 146 6.83 5.11 -5.37
N GLY A 147 5.92 4.15 -5.20
CA GLY A 147 5.24 3.92 -3.92
C GLY A 147 6.22 3.53 -2.81
N LEU A 148 7.14 2.61 -3.09
CA LEU A 148 8.20 2.23 -2.16
C LEU A 148 9.08 3.45 -1.82
N GLY A 149 9.47 4.24 -2.81
CA GLY A 149 10.26 5.44 -2.60
C GLY A 149 9.57 6.49 -1.71
N HIS A 150 8.23 6.53 -1.65
CA HIS A 150 7.51 7.35 -0.68
C HIS A 150 7.54 6.76 0.73
N VAL A 151 7.31 5.46 0.89
CA VAL A 151 7.42 4.77 2.18
C VAL A 151 8.81 4.97 2.78
N LEU A 152 9.86 4.72 1.99
CA LEU A 152 11.25 4.87 2.42
C LEU A 152 11.57 6.32 2.82
N ARG A 153 11.12 7.31 2.04
CA ARG A 153 11.33 8.73 2.35
C ARG A 153 10.68 9.14 3.66
N GLU A 154 9.49 8.61 3.97
CA GLU A 154 8.81 8.92 5.22
C GLU A 154 9.48 8.25 6.43
N ILE A 155 9.91 7.00 6.28
CA ILE A 155 10.65 6.32 7.33
C ILE A 155 11.99 7.03 7.60
N VAL A 156 12.72 7.40 6.55
CA VAL A 156 13.98 8.18 6.68
C VAL A 156 13.74 9.54 7.33
N ARG A 157 12.60 10.19 7.07
CA ARG A 157 12.22 11.44 7.75
C ARG A 157 11.91 11.20 9.23
N ALA A 158 11.21 10.12 9.57
CA ALA A 158 10.92 9.76 10.95
C ALA A 158 12.19 9.40 11.75
N LEU A 159 13.21 8.87 11.07
CA LEU A 159 14.55 8.62 11.62
C LEU A 159 15.41 9.89 11.76
N GLY A 160 14.88 11.08 11.47
CA GLY A 160 15.64 12.34 11.46
C GLY A 160 16.32 12.65 12.80
N ASP A 161 15.70 12.26 13.91
CA ASP A 161 16.17 12.51 15.27
C ASP A 161 17.02 11.36 15.84
N ALA A 162 17.23 10.28 15.08
CA ALA A 162 18.00 9.12 15.53
C ALA A 162 19.52 9.33 15.35
N ASP A 163 20.31 8.63 16.16
CA ASP A 163 21.77 8.60 16.06
C ASP A 163 22.25 8.20 14.66
N LEU A 164 23.37 8.79 14.22
CA LEU A 164 23.99 8.55 12.90
C LEU A 164 24.21 7.06 12.60
N ARG A 165 24.57 6.27 13.61
CA ARG A 165 24.78 4.81 13.49
C ARG A 165 23.46 4.08 13.23
N THR A 166 22.43 4.36 14.02
CA THR A 166 21.08 3.79 13.86
C THR A 166 20.51 4.17 12.51
N ARG A 167 20.71 5.43 12.09
CA ARG A 167 20.29 5.93 10.78
C ARG A 167 21.00 5.21 9.63
N ALA A 168 22.31 4.99 9.71
CA ALA A 168 23.05 4.28 8.68
C ALA A 168 22.62 2.81 8.56
N ILE A 169 22.43 2.12 9.70
CA ILE A 169 21.94 0.73 9.74
C ILE A 169 20.52 0.66 9.18
N ALA A 170 19.65 1.58 9.58
CA ALA A 170 18.28 1.64 9.07
C ALA A 170 18.24 1.90 7.56
N ILE A 171 19.06 2.82 7.03
CA ILE A 171 19.16 3.07 5.59
C ILE A 171 19.67 1.83 4.84
N GLY A 172 20.70 1.15 5.38
CA GLY A 172 21.20 -0.11 4.81
C GLY A 172 20.12 -1.20 4.80
N GLY A 173 19.39 -1.33 5.91
CA GLY A 173 18.25 -2.25 6.03
C GLY A 173 17.13 -1.92 5.05
N LEU A 174 16.77 -0.65 4.92
CA LEU A 174 15.76 -0.16 3.97
C LEU A 174 16.14 -0.48 2.52
N ALA A 175 17.43 -0.34 2.15
CA ALA A 175 17.92 -0.72 0.84
C ALA A 175 17.81 -2.24 0.60
N GLY A 176 18.21 -3.05 1.59
CA GLY A 176 18.04 -4.51 1.53
C GLY A 176 16.57 -4.93 1.44
N PHE A 177 15.70 -4.27 2.20
CA PHE A 177 14.26 -4.46 2.17
C PHE A 177 13.67 -4.09 0.80
N ALA A 178 14.16 -3.01 0.17
CA ALA A 178 13.71 -2.64 -1.17
C ALA A 178 13.99 -3.75 -2.19
N VAL A 179 15.20 -4.31 -2.17
CA VAL A 179 15.58 -5.45 -3.02
C VAL A 179 14.70 -6.67 -2.72
N PHE A 180 14.50 -6.97 -1.44
CA PHE A 180 13.63 -8.08 -1.01
C PHE A 180 12.18 -7.89 -1.48
N ALA A 181 11.60 -6.71 -1.28
CA ALA A 181 10.24 -6.39 -1.68
C ALA A 181 10.07 -6.48 -3.21
N THR A 182 11.06 -6.03 -3.99
CA THR A 182 11.07 -6.21 -5.45
C THR A 182 11.09 -7.69 -5.83
N ALA A 183 11.98 -8.49 -5.24
CA ALA A 183 12.06 -9.92 -5.51
C ALA A 183 10.75 -10.66 -5.11
N LEU A 184 10.17 -10.29 -3.97
CA LEU A 184 8.89 -10.82 -3.51
C LEU A 184 7.76 -10.45 -4.47
N ALA A 185 7.69 -9.19 -4.92
CA ALA A 185 6.69 -8.74 -5.89
C ALA A 185 6.83 -9.52 -7.22
N THR A 186 8.06 -9.69 -7.73
CA THR A 186 8.32 -10.51 -8.93
C THR A 186 7.84 -11.95 -8.73
N ARG A 187 8.09 -12.54 -7.56
CA ARG A 187 7.71 -13.92 -7.26
C ARG A 187 6.20 -14.10 -7.07
N VAL A 188 5.55 -13.19 -6.34
CA VAL A 188 4.09 -13.17 -6.15
C VAL A 188 3.40 -13.03 -7.51
N TRP A 189 3.91 -12.15 -8.37
CA TRP A 189 3.37 -11.98 -9.71
C TRP A 189 3.58 -13.22 -10.59
N GLY A 190 4.77 -13.83 -10.53
CA GLY A 190 5.07 -15.08 -11.23
C GLY A 190 4.19 -16.25 -10.78
N ALA A 191 3.77 -16.29 -9.51
CA ALA A 191 2.85 -17.29 -8.99
C ALA A 191 1.39 -17.00 -9.33
N LEU A 192 0.99 -15.72 -9.39
CA LEU A 192 -0.37 -15.30 -9.74
C LEU A 192 -0.65 -15.44 -11.23
N LEU A 193 0.31 -15.15 -12.11
CA LEU A 193 0.16 -15.23 -13.57
C LEU A 193 -0.43 -16.57 -14.08
N PRO A 194 0.09 -17.76 -13.71
CA PRO A 194 -0.47 -19.03 -14.18
C PRO A 194 -1.87 -19.33 -13.63
N VAL A 195 -2.25 -18.74 -12.49
CA VAL A 195 -3.59 -18.88 -11.92
C VAL A 195 -4.58 -17.92 -12.59
N LEU A 196 -4.13 -16.71 -12.96
CA LEU A 196 -4.96 -15.66 -13.57
C LEU A 196 -5.13 -15.85 -15.09
N LEU A 197 -4.13 -16.39 -15.79
CA LEU A 197 -4.18 -16.65 -17.25
C LEU A 197 -4.85 -17.97 -17.64
N GLY A 198 -5.32 -18.74 -16.67
CA GLY A 198 -5.91 -20.07 -16.90
C GLY A 198 -4.83 -21.12 -17.11
N GLY A 199 -4.94 -22.22 -16.37
CA GLY A 199 -4.12 -23.40 -16.58
C GLY A 199 -4.22 -23.84 -18.04
N ALA A 200 -3.11 -23.72 -18.76
CA ALA A 200 -2.87 -24.52 -19.94
C ALA A 200 -2.63 -25.96 -19.45
N SER A 201 -3.73 -26.70 -19.33
CA SER A 201 -3.78 -28.16 -19.44
C SER A 201 -5.12 -28.53 -20.06
#